data_AF-A0A2D8C641-F1
#
_entry.id   AF-A0A2D8C641-F1
#
_cell.length_a   1.000
_cell.length_b   1.000
_cell.length_c   1.000
_cell.angle_alpha   90.00
_cell.angle_beta   90.00
_cell.angle_gamma   90.00
#
_symmetry.space_group_name_H-M   'P 1'
#
loop_
_entity.id
_entity.type
_entity.pdbx_description
1 polymer ?
#
loop_
_entity_poly.entity_id
_entity_poly.type
_entity_poly.pdbx_seq_one_letter_code
_entity_poly.pdbx_strand_id
1 'polypeptide(L)'
;MELISQIPPLFNVFIGFILGVVVFLLFSSHRSKKDGAYEKEREIFYQSTKGGEYILKNIHEEKLEKEFLRGIEKGKEDERKKLTVTITPSLVIEDGVFFNTLYRGYSEQIIYNGFSIGEPRYYHFETIEKFKKENFELILEKTINAVENIANNYASHFLTTIIKPELIEQK
;
A
#
# COMPACT_ATOMS: atom_id res chain seq x y z
N MET A 1 -27.00 -30.42 -37.80
CA MET A 1 -26.48 -29.60 -36.70
C MET A 1 -24.99 -29.90 -36.64
N GLU A 2 -24.16 -29.14 -37.35
CA GLU A 2 -22.70 -29.19 -37.24
C GLU A 2 -22.12 -28.07 -38.12
N LEU A 3 -21.74 -26.95 -37.49
CA LEU A 3 -21.22 -25.76 -38.17
C LEU A 3 -20.12 -25.12 -37.31
N ILE A 4 -19.23 -25.95 -36.75
CA ILE A 4 -18.15 -25.49 -35.86
C ILE A 4 -16.76 -25.99 -36.31
N SER A 5 -16.62 -26.63 -37.48
CA SER A 5 -15.38 -27.35 -37.80
C SER A 5 -14.37 -26.70 -38.75
N GLN A 6 -14.46 -25.41 -39.10
CA GLN A 6 -13.39 -24.76 -39.89
C GLN A 6 -13.16 -23.29 -39.53
N ILE A 7 -12.64 -23.04 -38.33
CA ILE A 7 -11.95 -21.78 -38.05
C ILE A 7 -10.46 -22.03 -38.34
N PRO A 8 -9.87 -21.39 -39.37
CA PRO A 8 -8.46 -21.60 -39.69
C PRO A 8 -7.58 -21.18 -38.50
N PRO A 9 -6.47 -21.89 -38.23
CA PRO A 9 -5.60 -21.63 -37.08
C PRO A 9 -5.08 -20.18 -37.02
N LEU A 10 -5.00 -19.51 -38.17
CA LEU A 10 -4.65 -18.09 -38.30
C LEU A 10 -5.65 -17.15 -37.59
N PHE A 11 -6.92 -17.51 -37.52
CA PHE A 11 -7.96 -16.69 -36.88
C PHE A 11 -7.77 -16.62 -35.35
N ASN A 12 -7.38 -17.73 -34.72
CA ASN A 12 -7.06 -17.75 -33.29
C ASN A 12 -5.81 -16.92 -32.96
N VAL A 13 -4.81 -16.91 -33.85
CA VAL A 13 -3.62 -16.06 -33.69
C VAL A 13 -3.99 -14.58 -33.81
N PHE A 14 -4.88 -14.22 -34.74
CA PHE A 14 -5.37 -12.84 -34.90
C PHE A 14 -6.15 -12.36 -33.68
N ILE A 15 -7.04 -13.19 -33.13
CA ILE A 15 -7.78 -12.86 -31.91
C ILE A 15 -6.81 -12.67 -30.72
N GLY A 16 -5.83 -13.57 -30.57
CA GLY A 16 -4.79 -13.44 -29.54
C GLY A 16 -3.98 -12.16 -29.65
N PHE A 17 -3.62 -11.76 -30.88
CA PHE A 17 -2.90 -10.52 -31.14
C PHE A 17 -3.75 -9.28 -30.79
N ILE A 18 -5.02 -9.25 -31.20
CA ILE A 18 -5.93 -8.14 -30.90
C ILE A 18 -6.15 -8.02 -29.39
N LEU A 19 -6.39 -9.13 -28.69
CA LEU A 19 -6.53 -9.13 -27.23
C LEU A 19 -5.25 -8.65 -26.54
N GLY A 20 -4.08 -9.09 -27.01
CA GLY A 20 -2.79 -8.62 -26.49
C GLY A 20 -2.58 -7.12 -26.66
N VAL A 21 -2.94 -6.57 -27.83
CA VAL A 21 -2.88 -5.13 -28.11
C VAL A 21 -3.84 -4.35 -27.21
N VAL A 22 -5.09 -4.82 -27.05
CA VAL A 22 -6.08 -4.15 -26.18
C VAL A 22 -5.61 -4.14 -24.73
N VAL A 23 -5.12 -5.27 -24.21
CA VAL A 23 -4.57 -5.35 -22.84
C VAL A 23 -3.37 -4.43 -22.69
N PHE A 24 -2.45 -4.40 -23.66
CA PHE A 24 -1.29 -3.50 -23.65
C PHE A 24 -1.69 -2.03 -23.63
N LEU A 25 -2.68 -1.63 -24.44
CA LEU A 25 -3.19 -0.24 -24.48
C LEU A 25 -3.90 0.16 -23.18
N LEU A 26 -4.67 -0.74 -22.58
CA LEU A 26 -5.30 -0.49 -21.29
C LEU A 26 -4.26 -0.35 -20.17
N PHE A 27 -3.23 -1.20 -20.18
CA PHE A 27 -2.15 -1.18 -19.19
C PHE A 27 -1.25 0.05 -19.33
N SER A 28 -0.94 0.48 -20.56
CA SER A 28 -0.14 1.67 -20.83
C SER A 28 -0.88 2.97 -20.50
N SER A 29 -2.18 3.05 -20.81
CA SER A 29 -3.03 4.19 -20.43
C SER A 29 -3.10 4.39 -18.92
N HIS A 30 -3.11 3.29 -18.14
CA HIS A 30 -3.15 3.39 -16.68
C HIS A 30 -1.82 3.86 -16.07
N ARG A 31 -0.67 3.54 -16.71
CA ARG A 31 0.64 4.10 -16.32
C ARG A 31 0.74 5.60 -16.64
N SER A 32 0.32 6.02 -17.84
CA SER A 32 0.41 7.42 -18.28
C SER A 32 -0.41 8.39 -17.40
N LYS A 33 -1.53 7.93 -16.81
CA LYS A 33 -2.32 8.77 -15.88
C LYS A 33 -1.60 9.12 -14.58
N LYS A 34 -0.66 8.28 -14.11
CA LYS A 34 0.14 8.59 -12.91
C LYS A 34 1.19 9.66 -13.18
N ASP A 35 1.70 9.73 -14.41
CA ASP A 35 2.70 10.72 -14.82
C ASP A 35 2.06 12.08 -15.15
N GLY A 36 0.85 12.09 -15.74
CA GLY A 36 0.15 13.32 -16.14
C GLY A 36 -0.26 14.25 -14.99
N ALA A 37 -0.45 13.74 -13.76
CA ALA A 37 -0.74 14.58 -12.60
C ALA A 37 0.46 15.49 -12.24
N TYR A 38 1.67 14.94 -12.32
CA TYR A 38 2.90 15.67 -12.03
C TYR A 38 3.37 16.52 -13.21
N GLU A 39 2.97 16.23 -14.45
CA GLU A 39 3.33 17.04 -15.62
C GLU A 39 2.82 18.49 -15.49
N LYS A 40 1.57 18.68 -15.05
CA LYS A 40 1.00 20.02 -14.85
C LYS A 40 1.68 20.76 -13.70
N GLU A 41 1.97 20.06 -12.60
CA GLU A 41 2.69 20.62 -11.45
C GLU A 41 4.14 21.00 -11.82
N ARG A 42 4.76 20.17 -12.65
CA ARG A 42 6.10 20.40 -13.20
C ARG A 42 6.13 21.66 -14.06
N GLU A 43 5.17 21.81 -14.98
CA GLU A 43 5.04 23.02 -15.81
C GLU A 43 4.87 24.28 -14.97
N ILE A 44 4.02 24.25 -13.94
CA ILE A 44 3.82 25.38 -13.02
C ILE A 44 5.11 25.71 -12.27
N PHE A 45 5.81 24.69 -11.73
CA PHE A 45 7.09 24.86 -11.04
C PHE A 45 8.17 25.50 -11.92
N TYR A 46 8.30 25.04 -13.18
CA TYR A 46 9.24 25.63 -14.11
C TYR A 46 8.87 27.04 -14.53
N GLN A 47 7.58 27.34 -14.73
CA GLN A 47 7.12 28.69 -15.08
C GLN A 47 7.32 29.67 -13.92
N SER A 48 7.08 29.25 -12.67
CA SER A 48 7.30 30.11 -11.50
C SER A 48 8.79 30.38 -11.26
N THR A 49 9.66 29.42 -11.61
CA THR A 49 11.10 29.51 -11.30
C THR A 49 11.91 30.15 -12.43
N LYS A 50 11.48 30.02 -13.70
CA LYS A 50 12.08 30.67 -14.88
C LYS A 50 11.65 32.14 -15.07
N GLY A 51 10.92 32.73 -14.11
CA GLY A 51 10.52 34.15 -14.10
C GLY A 51 11.68 35.16 -13.98
N GLY A 52 12.93 34.70 -13.91
CA GLY A 52 14.13 35.53 -14.00
C GLY A 52 15.26 34.79 -14.71
N GLU A 53 15.76 35.39 -15.78
CA GLU A 53 17.02 35.09 -16.48
C GLU A 53 17.12 33.82 -17.35
N TYR A 54 17.09 34.08 -18.67
CA TYR A 54 17.71 33.27 -19.70
C TYR A 54 19.22 33.48 -19.63
N ILE A 55 20.04 32.41 -19.48
CA ILE A 55 21.36 32.25 -20.14
C ILE A 55 22.05 30.91 -19.77
N LEU A 56 21.70 30.21 -18.68
CA LEU A 56 22.29 28.91 -18.29
C LEU A 56 21.36 27.70 -18.50
N LYS A 57 20.65 27.69 -19.63
CA LYS A 57 19.43 26.89 -19.86
C LYS A 57 19.56 25.37 -19.60
N ASN A 58 20.67 24.72 -19.96
CA ASN A 58 20.79 23.26 -19.84
C ASN A 58 21.23 22.78 -18.43
N ILE A 59 22.17 23.48 -17.78
CA ILE A 59 22.64 23.14 -16.42
C ILE A 59 21.57 23.51 -15.38
N HIS A 60 20.84 24.61 -15.64
CA HIS A 60 19.78 25.08 -14.76
C HIS A 60 18.54 24.16 -14.83
N GLU A 61 18.21 23.61 -16.00
CA GLU A 61 17.09 22.66 -16.15
C GLU A 61 17.33 21.34 -15.42
N GLU A 62 18.53 20.77 -15.48
CA GLU A 62 18.83 19.52 -14.75
C GLU A 62 18.78 19.71 -13.22
N LYS A 63 19.27 20.86 -12.74
CA LYS A 63 19.21 21.19 -11.31
C LYS A 63 17.76 21.39 -10.83
N LEU A 64 16.95 22.08 -11.63
CA LEU A 64 15.53 22.30 -11.34
C LEU A 64 14.73 20.99 -11.36
N GLU A 65 15.02 20.07 -12.29
CA GLU A 65 14.36 18.76 -12.31
C GLU A 65 14.70 17.95 -11.06
N LYS A 66 15.97 17.97 -10.63
CA LYS A 66 16.38 17.34 -9.37
C LYS A 66 15.68 17.94 -8.16
N GLU A 67 15.47 19.26 -8.13
CA GLU A 67 14.72 19.93 -7.06
C GLU A 67 13.23 19.59 -7.08
N PHE A 68 12.62 19.52 -8.27
CA PHE A 68 11.23 19.12 -8.45
C PHE A 68 10.99 17.67 -7.96
N LEU A 69 11.84 16.72 -8.37
CA LEU A 69 11.77 15.33 -7.94
C LEU A 69 11.96 15.20 -6.43
N ARG A 70 12.90 15.93 -5.83
CA ARG A 70 13.07 16.00 -4.37
C ARG A 70 11.83 16.54 -3.67
N GLY A 71 11.17 17.55 -4.26
CA GLY A 71 9.91 18.08 -3.76
C GLY A 71 8.80 17.03 -3.73
N ILE A 72 8.68 16.24 -4.81
CA ILE A 72 7.72 15.13 -4.89
C ILE A 72 8.03 14.07 -3.83
N GLU A 73 9.29 13.66 -3.69
CA GLU A 73 9.69 12.65 -2.70
C GLU A 73 9.40 13.11 -1.28
N LYS A 74 9.74 14.35 -0.95
CA LYS A 74 9.43 14.95 0.35
C LYS A 74 7.92 15.00 0.59
N GLY A 75 7.14 15.42 -0.40
CA GLY A 75 5.67 15.40 -0.32
C GLY A 75 5.12 14.01 -0.05
N LYS A 76 5.64 12.98 -0.72
CA LYS A 76 5.28 11.58 -0.47
C LYS A 76 5.66 11.12 0.93
N GLU A 77 6.82 11.53 1.44
CA GLU A 77 7.27 11.21 2.79
C GLU A 77 6.35 11.86 3.83
N ASP A 78 6.01 13.14 3.64
CA ASP A 78 5.13 13.89 4.54
C ASP A 78 3.69 13.36 4.52
N GLU A 79 3.20 12.89 3.36
CA GLU A 79 1.92 12.19 3.28
C GLU A 79 1.95 10.82 3.97
N ARG A 80 3.05 10.08 3.87
CA ARG A 80 3.21 8.80 4.58
C ARG A 80 3.23 8.98 6.10
N LYS A 81 3.83 10.06 6.61
CA LYS A 81 3.84 10.38 8.06
C LYS A 81 2.43 10.58 8.64
N LYS A 82 1.46 10.95 7.80
CA LYS A 82 0.06 11.11 8.22
C LYS A 82 -0.66 9.77 8.36
N LEU A 83 -0.11 8.68 7.82
CA LEU A 83 -0.70 7.36 7.88
C LEU A 83 -0.17 6.61 9.10
N THR A 84 -1.09 6.13 9.93
CA THR A 84 -0.81 5.31 11.11
C THR A 84 -1.64 4.04 11.01
N VAL A 85 -1.05 2.89 11.31
CA VAL A 85 -1.78 1.63 11.48
C VAL A 85 -1.85 1.32 12.96
N THR A 86 -3.05 1.19 13.48
CA THR A 86 -3.30 0.85 14.88
C THR A 86 -3.71 -0.62 14.96
N ILE A 87 -2.96 -1.39 15.74
CA ILE A 87 -3.21 -2.82 15.99
C ILE A 87 -3.60 -2.96 17.46
N THR A 88 -4.85 -3.34 17.73
CA THR A 88 -5.40 -3.38 19.10
C THR A 88 -5.75 -4.81 19.49
N PRO A 89 -5.27 -5.34 20.63
CA PRO A 89 -5.67 -6.65 21.13
C PRO A 89 -7.19 -6.74 21.31
N SER A 90 -7.77 -7.90 20.98
CA SER A 90 -9.20 -8.16 21.10
C SER A 90 -9.44 -9.46 21.86
N LEU A 91 -10.32 -9.39 22.85
CA LEU A 91 -10.79 -10.52 23.65
C LEU A 91 -12.31 -10.47 23.69
N VAL A 92 -12.97 -11.49 23.17
CA VAL A 92 -14.43 -11.60 23.18
C VAL A 92 -14.82 -12.86 23.93
N ILE A 93 -15.59 -12.70 25.00
CA ILE A 93 -16.15 -13.83 25.75
C ILE A 93 -17.58 -14.03 25.26
N GLU A 94 -17.88 -15.25 24.83
CA GLU A 94 -19.23 -15.69 24.49
C GLU A 94 -19.70 -16.67 25.57
N ASP A 95 -20.79 -16.30 26.25
CA ASP A 95 -21.42 -17.13 27.27
C ASP A 95 -22.27 -18.22 26.59
N GLY A 96 -21.85 -19.47 26.69
CA GLY A 96 -22.62 -20.62 26.25
C GLY A 96 -23.49 -21.19 27.38
N VAL A 97 -24.46 -22.04 27.01
CA VAL A 97 -25.38 -22.67 27.97
C VAL A 97 -24.66 -23.55 29.00
N PHE A 98 -23.53 -24.16 28.62
CA PHE A 98 -22.79 -25.09 29.47
C PHE A 98 -21.37 -24.63 29.81
N PHE A 99 -20.80 -23.73 29.02
CA PHE A 99 -19.43 -23.26 29.18
C PHE A 99 -19.22 -21.95 28.42
N ASN A 100 -18.24 -21.17 28.86
CA ASN A 100 -17.85 -19.94 28.20
C ASN A 100 -16.78 -20.23 27.16
N THR A 101 -16.82 -19.52 26.04
CA THR A 101 -15.81 -19.56 24.99
C THR A 101 -15.12 -18.21 24.93
N LEU A 102 -13.80 -18.19 24.92
CA LEU A 102 -13.00 -16.98 24.76
C LEU A 102 -12.36 -16.97 23.38
N TYR A 103 -12.63 -15.91 22.62
CA TYR A 103 -12.02 -15.64 21.34
C TYR A 103 -10.89 -14.62 21.52
N ARG A 104 -9.68 -14.99 21.07
CA ARG A 104 -8.48 -14.16 21.17
C ARG A 104 -8.09 -13.68 19.78
N GLY A 105 -7.81 -12.40 19.65
CA GLY A 105 -7.50 -11.80 18.36
C GLY A 105 -6.92 -10.40 18.48
N TYR A 106 -7.02 -9.66 17.38
CA TYR A 106 -6.72 -8.25 17.30
C TYR A 106 -7.58 -7.57 16.24
N SER A 107 -7.66 -6.25 16.33
CA SER A 107 -8.22 -5.40 15.29
C SER A 107 -7.15 -4.52 14.66
N GLU A 108 -7.25 -4.30 13.36
CA GLU A 108 -6.39 -3.40 12.59
C GLU A 108 -7.23 -2.24 12.07
N GLN A 109 -6.79 -1.01 12.36
CA GLN A 109 -7.42 0.22 11.87
C GLN A 109 -6.35 1.09 11.19
N ILE A 110 -6.62 1.51 9.97
CA ILE A 110 -5.80 2.50 9.26
C ILE A 110 -6.33 3.89 9.63
N ILE A 111 -5.45 4.76 10.10
CA ILE A 111 -5.73 6.15 10.43
C ILE A 111 -4.92 7.03 9.47
N TYR A 112 -5.57 7.99 8.83
CA TYR A 112 -4.93 9.01 8.02
C TYR A 112 -5.27 10.39 8.57
N ASN A 113 -4.23 11.14 8.93
CA ASN A 113 -4.36 12.49 9.47
C ASN A 113 -5.34 12.57 10.66
N GLY A 114 -5.29 11.57 11.55
CA GLY A 114 -6.17 11.48 12.72
C GLY A 114 -7.56 10.90 12.48
N PHE A 115 -7.93 10.58 11.24
CA PHE A 115 -9.23 10.00 10.89
C PHE A 115 -9.10 8.54 10.47
N SER A 116 -9.99 7.69 10.97
CA SER A 116 -10.08 6.29 10.52
C SER A 116 -10.51 6.20 9.06
N ILE A 117 -9.75 5.42 8.27
CA ILE A 117 -10.12 5.04 6.91
C ILE A 117 -10.80 3.68 6.98
N GLY A 118 -12.10 3.67 6.66
CA GLY A 118 -12.90 2.46 6.64
C GLY A 118 -13.13 1.84 8.02
N GLU A 119 -13.65 0.62 8.01
CA GLU A 119 -13.95 -0.13 9.23
C GLU A 119 -12.71 -0.91 9.73
N PRO A 120 -12.58 -1.10 11.06
CA PRO A 120 -11.56 -1.98 11.61
C PRO A 120 -11.69 -3.40 11.05
N ARG A 121 -10.56 -4.02 10.71
CA ARG A 121 -10.51 -5.44 10.35
C ARG A 121 -10.20 -6.27 11.57
N TYR A 122 -10.95 -7.34 11.77
CA TYR A 122 -10.77 -8.23 12.91
C TYR A 122 -10.08 -9.52 12.48
N TYR A 123 -9.08 -9.91 13.26
CA TYR A 123 -8.29 -11.11 13.03
C TYR A 123 -8.32 -11.97 14.28
N HIS A 124 -8.57 -13.25 14.08
CA HIS A 124 -8.69 -14.23 15.16
C HIS A 124 -7.45 -15.11 15.22
N PHE A 125 -6.90 -15.29 16.42
CA PHE A 125 -5.75 -16.16 16.68
C PHE A 125 -6.19 -17.55 17.11
N GLU A 126 -7.07 -17.60 18.11
CA GLU A 126 -7.30 -18.80 18.89
C GLU A 126 -8.63 -18.74 19.61
N THR A 127 -9.33 -19.87 19.63
CA THR A 127 -10.57 -20.07 20.39
C THR A 127 -10.27 -20.96 21.60
N ILE A 128 -10.61 -20.50 22.80
CA ILE A 128 -10.48 -21.25 24.05
C ILE A 128 -11.88 -21.64 24.52
N GLU A 129 -12.26 -22.89 24.29
CA GLU A 129 -13.49 -23.46 24.83
C GLU A 129 -13.35 -23.73 26.35
N LYS A 130 -14.47 -23.70 27.08
CA LYS A 130 -14.49 -23.93 28.53
C LYS A 130 -13.58 -22.98 29.30
N PHE A 131 -13.55 -21.73 28.86
CA PHE A 131 -12.77 -20.67 29.47
C PHE A 131 -13.16 -20.48 30.95
N LYS A 132 -12.13 -20.42 31.80
CA LYS A 132 -12.24 -20.11 33.22
C LYS A 132 -11.62 -18.74 33.49
N LYS A 133 -12.35 -17.88 34.20
CA LYS A 133 -11.92 -16.50 34.53
C LYS A 133 -10.61 -16.44 35.31
N GLU A 134 -10.29 -17.48 36.06
CA GLU A 134 -9.04 -17.64 36.83
C GLU A 134 -7.78 -17.44 35.97
N ASN A 135 -7.84 -17.81 34.68
CA ASN A 135 -6.72 -17.73 33.75
C ASN A 135 -6.72 -16.46 32.88
N PHE A 136 -7.62 -15.52 33.14
CA PHE A 136 -7.83 -14.36 32.26
C PHE A 136 -6.56 -13.50 32.14
N GLU A 137 -5.89 -13.21 33.25
CA GLU A 137 -4.68 -12.37 33.25
C GLU A 137 -3.56 -12.98 32.40
N LEU A 138 -3.30 -14.27 32.56
CA LEU A 138 -2.31 -15.00 31.76
C LEU A 138 -2.66 -14.97 30.26
N ILE A 139 -3.95 -15.11 29.94
CA ILE A 139 -4.41 -15.09 28.55
C ILE A 139 -4.31 -13.69 27.96
N LEU A 140 -4.62 -12.65 28.73
CA LEU A 140 -4.47 -11.25 28.34
C LEU A 140 -3.00 -10.95 28.02
N GLU A 141 -2.09 -11.30 28.93
CA GLU A 141 -0.65 -11.11 28.75
C GLU A 141 -0.15 -11.81 27.47
N LYS A 142 -0.51 -13.08 27.29
CA LYS A 142 -0.16 -13.80 26.05
C LYS A 142 -0.73 -13.15 24.79
N THR A 143 -1.89 -12.51 24.89
CA THR A 143 -2.53 -11.84 23.75
C THR A 143 -1.82 -10.53 23.43
N ILE A 144 -1.46 -9.76 24.44
CA ILE A 144 -0.65 -8.54 24.28
C ILE A 144 0.69 -8.89 23.64
N ASN A 145 1.42 -9.86 24.18
CA ASN A 145 2.71 -10.29 23.65
C ASN A 145 2.61 -10.77 22.19
N ALA A 146 1.55 -11.50 21.83
CA ALA A 146 1.32 -11.92 20.45
C ALA A 146 1.09 -10.72 19.51
N VAL A 147 0.28 -9.76 19.95
CA VAL A 147 -0.02 -8.54 19.17
C VAL A 147 1.20 -7.65 19.02
N GLU A 148 2.02 -7.49 20.06
CA GLU A 148 3.28 -6.75 19.99
C GLU A 148 4.24 -7.38 18.97
N ASN A 149 4.38 -8.71 18.97
CA ASN A 149 5.19 -9.41 17.99
C ASN A 149 4.67 -9.19 16.55
N ILE A 150 3.36 -9.20 16.35
CA ILE A 150 2.74 -8.91 15.05
C ILE A 150 3.02 -7.47 14.63
N ALA A 151 2.84 -6.50 15.53
CA ALA A 151 3.11 -5.10 15.26
C ALA A 151 4.59 -4.86 14.90
N ASN A 152 5.52 -5.50 15.60
CA ASN A 152 6.95 -5.41 15.31
C ASN A 152 7.30 -6.00 13.94
N ASN A 153 6.71 -7.14 13.57
CA ASN A 153 6.88 -7.72 12.24
C ASN A 153 6.26 -6.83 11.14
N TYR A 154 5.12 -6.21 11.42
CA TYR A 154 4.51 -5.25 10.50
C TYR A 154 5.47 -4.08 10.26
N ALA A 155 5.94 -3.44 11.33
CA ALA A 155 6.88 -2.32 11.25
C ALA A 155 8.17 -2.69 10.48
N SER A 156 8.75 -3.87 10.72
CA SER A 156 9.98 -4.30 10.03
C SER A 156 9.76 -4.50 8.52
N HIS A 157 8.61 -5.03 8.09
CA HIS A 157 8.27 -5.15 6.66
C HIS A 157 8.09 -3.79 5.98
N PHE A 158 7.48 -2.80 6.63
CA PHE A 158 7.33 -1.47 6.04
C PHE A 158 8.63 -0.67 6.06
N LEU A 159 9.44 -0.79 7.12
CA LEU A 159 10.73 -0.11 7.22
C LEU A 159 11.76 -0.70 6.23
N THR A 160 11.78 -2.02 6.01
CA THR A 160 12.66 -2.65 5.01
C THR A 160 12.21 -2.35 3.57
N THR A 161 10.91 -2.18 3.32
CA THR A 161 10.41 -1.83 1.97
C THR A 161 10.64 -0.35 1.62
N ILE A 162 10.91 0.52 2.60
CA ILE A 162 11.17 1.95 2.39
C ILE A 162 12.68 2.27 2.23
N ILE A 163 13.58 1.33 2.52
CA ILE A 163 15.03 1.53 2.34
C ILE A 163 15.52 0.70 1.15
N LYS A 164 15.37 1.23 -0.06
CA LYS A 164 16.33 0.97 -1.14
C LYS A 164 17.27 2.17 -1.23
N PRO A 165 18.50 2.10 -0.68
CA PRO A 165 19.53 3.06 -1.01
C PRO A 165 20.14 2.62 -2.34
N GLU A 166 19.52 3.01 -3.46
CA GLU A 166 20.21 3.02 -4.74
C GLU A 166 20.74 4.43 -4.97
N LEU A 167 22.01 4.62 -4.57
CA LEU A 167 23.07 5.34 -5.29
C LEU A 167 24.14 5.81 -4.30
N ILE A 168 25.12 4.94 -4.05
CA ILE A 168 26.51 5.39 -3.90
C ILE A 168 27.29 4.71 -5.01
N GLU A 169 27.20 5.26 -6.21
CA GLU A 169 28.34 5.30 -7.11
C GLU A 169 28.84 6.74 -7.13
N GLN A 170 30.06 6.94 -6.61
CA GLN A 170 31.13 7.71 -7.25
C GLN A 170 32.34 7.79 -6.30
N LYS A 171 33.33 6.92 -6.53
CA LYS A 171 34.68 7.33 -6.93
C LYS A 171 35.45 6.17 -7.54
#